data_AF-A0A8J2VCW6-F1
#
_entry.id   AF-A0A8J2VCW6-F1
#
_cell.length_a   1.000
_cell.length_b   1.000
_cell.length_c   1.000
_cell.angle_alpha   90.00
_cell.angle_beta   90.00
_cell.angle_gamma   90.00
#
_symmetry.space_group_name_H-M   'P 1'
#
loop_
_entity.id
_entity.type
_entity.pdbx_description
1 polymer ?
#
loop_
_entity_poly.entity_id
_entity_poly.type
_entity_poly.pdbx_seq_one_letter_code
_entity_poly.pdbx_strand_id
1 'polypeptide(L)' 'MKIDMKKDGTVIVPEEDIKRLKILLKEARQVGAFAADSVLALAAMALNKGIGELESEVNRKKLAAKYEEITSE' A
#
# COMPACT_ATOMS: atom_id res chain seq x y z
N MET A 1 -4.12 -6.11 15.20
CA MET A 1 -3.09 -5.27 15.85
C MET A 1 -3.70 -3.89 16.07
N LYS A 2 -3.55 -3.26 17.25
CA LYS A 2 -4.10 -1.92 17.51
C LYS A 2 -3.08 -0.88 17.07
N ILE A 3 -3.50 0.08 16.24
CA ILE A 3 -2.66 1.21 15.85
C ILE A 3 -3.18 2.44 16.60
N ASP A 4 -2.40 2.92 17.57
CA ASP A 4 -2.68 4.18 18.25
C ASP A 4 -2.16 5.35 17.42
N MET A 5 -3.07 6.04 16.74
CA MET A 5 -2.78 7.34 16.16
C MET A 5 -2.90 8.37 17.28
N LYS A 6 -1.76 8.93 17.71
CA LYS A 6 -1.57 9.84 18.84
C LYS A 6 -2.47 11.10 18.89
N LYS A 7 -3.41 11.31 17.96
CA LYS A 7 -4.32 12.48 17.95
C LYS A 7 -5.79 12.22 17.59
N ASP A 8 -6.18 11.08 17.02
CA ASP A 8 -7.54 10.91 16.44
C ASP A 8 -8.28 9.62 16.84
N GLY A 9 -7.74 8.87 17.81
CA GLY A 9 -8.36 7.64 18.31
C GLY A 9 -7.66 6.37 17.85
N THR A 10 -7.94 5.27 18.55
CA THR A 10 -7.35 3.97 18.27
C THR A 10 -7.99 3.36 17.02
N VAL A 11 -7.21 3.22 15.96
CA VAL A 11 -7.67 2.53 14.75
C VAL A 11 -7.43 1.03 14.96
N ILE A 12 -8.53 0.28 15.01
CA ILE A 12 -8.49 -1.18 15.03
C ILE A 12 -8.43 -1.64 13.57
N VAL A 13 -7.24 -2.00 13.11
CA VAL A 13 -7.09 -2.64 11.79
C VAL A 13 -7.26 -4.15 11.96
N PRO A 14 -8.22 -4.79 11.27
CA PRO A 14 -8.38 -6.23 11.24
C PRO A 14 -7.08 -6.93 10.83
N GLU A 15 -6.82 -8.14 11.35
CA GLU A 15 -5.61 -8.88 10.97
C GLU A 15 -5.54 -9.21 9.48
N GLU A 16 -6.69 -9.41 8.84
CA GLU A 16 -6.80 -9.65 7.40
C GLU A 16 -6.29 -8.44 6.59
N ASP A 17 -6.66 -7.23 7.00
CA ASP A 17 -6.20 -5.99 6.38
C ASP A 17 -4.71 -5.74 6.66
N ILE A 18 -4.20 -6.14 7.82
CA ILE A 18 -2.75 -6.05 8.11
C ILE A 18 -1.95 -6.95 7.17
N LYS A 19 -2.42 -8.17 6.89
CA LYS A 19 -1.77 -9.07 5.92
C LYS A 19 -1.80 -8.44 4.53
N ARG A 20 -2.93 -7.88 4.11
CA ARG A 20 -3.06 -7.15 2.84
C ARG A 20 -2.10 -5.96 2.75
N LEU A 21 -2.05 -5.10 3.76
CA LEU A 21 -1.14 -3.96 3.82
C LEU A 21 0.34 -4.38 3.77
N LYS A 22 0.72 -5.49 4.43
CA LYS A 22 2.09 -6.03 4.35
C LYS A 22 2.46 -6.47 2.94
N ILE A 23 1.55 -7.19 2.27
CA ILE A 23 1.74 -7.61 0.88
C ILE A 23 1.86 -6.37 0.00
N LEU A 24 0.91 -5.43 0.12
CA LEU A 24 0.86 -4.21 -0.64
C LEU A 24 2.11 -3.35 -0.46
N LEU A 25 2.65 -3.23 0.75
CA LEU A 25 3.91 -2.53 1.02
C LEU A 25 5.09 -3.17 0.28
N LYS A 26 5.17 -4.50 0.26
CA LYS A 26 6.23 -5.23 -0.46
C LYS A 26 6.13 -4.97 -1.96
N GLU A 27 4.92 -5.04 -2.51
CA GLU A 27 4.67 -4.82 -3.93
C GLU A 27 4.93 -3.37 -4.34
N ALA A 28 4.46 -2.42 -3.55
CA ALA A 28 4.69 -0.99 -3.77
C ALA A 28 6.17 -0.63 -3.78
N ARG A 29 6.98 -1.26 -2.91
CA ARG A 29 8.44 -1.08 -2.90
C ARG A 29 9.12 -1.63 -4.16
N GLN A 30 8.63 -2.74 -4.71
CA GLN A 30 9.20 -3.32 -5.93
C GLN A 30 8.99 -2.41 -7.14
N VAL A 31 7.83 -1.75 -7.24
CA VAL A 31 7.49 -0.90 -8.40
C VAL A 31 7.59 0.60 -8.12
N GLY A 32 8.11 0.98 -6.95
CA GLY A 32 8.19 2.38 -6.53
C GLY A 32 6.84 3.11 -6.57
N ALA A 33 5.74 2.45 -6.19
CA ALA A 33 4.39 3.01 -6.30
C ALA A 33 4.21 4.29 -5.47
N PHE A 34 4.58 4.23 -4.19
CA PHE A 34 4.44 5.34 -3.24
C PHE A 34 5.49 5.25 -2.13
N ALA A 35 5.77 6.40 -1.50
CA ALA A 35 6.75 6.55 -0.42
C ALA A 35 6.22 6.08 0.94
N ALA A 36 5.71 4.84 0.99
CA ALA A 36 5.39 4.19 2.26
C ALA A 36 6.61 3.41 2.75
N ASP A 37 7.17 3.83 3.89
CA ASP A 37 8.31 3.19 4.54
C ASP A 37 7.89 2.10 5.53
N SER A 38 6.63 2.11 5.96
CA SER A 38 6.11 1.23 7.01
C SER A 38 4.65 0.85 6.77
N VAL A 39 4.23 -0.28 7.35
CA VAL A 39 2.83 -0.73 7.33
C VAL A 39 1.92 0.30 8.00
N LEU A 40 2.44 1.04 8.99
CA LEU A 40 1.72 2.11 9.67
C LEU A 40 1.43 3.29 8.74
N ALA A 41 2.44 3.73 7.98
CA ALA A 41 2.28 4.78 6.98
C ALA A 41 1.31 4.35 5.88
N LEU A 42 1.40 3.10 5.43
CA LEU A 42 0.47 2.55 4.44
C LEU A 42 -0.97 2.44 5.00
N ALA A 43 -1.12 2.05 6.26
CA ALA A 43 -2.42 2.02 6.94
C ALA A 43 -3.01 3.44 7.04
N ALA A 44 -2.20 4.44 7.40
CA ALA A 44 -2.64 5.84 7.44
C ALA A 44 -3.08 6.35 6.05
N MET A 45 -2.38 5.96 4.99
CA MET A 45 -2.80 6.24 3.61
C MET A 45 -4.10 5.50 3.26
N ALA A 46 -4.24 4.24 3.67
CA ALA A 46 -5.42 3.43 3.43
C ALA A 46 -6.65 3.97 4.18
N LEU A 47 -6.47 4.58 5.36
CA LEU A 47 -7.56 5.25 6.08
C LEU A 47 -8.02 6.52 5.38
N ASN A 48 -7.12 7.24 4.70
CA ASN A 48 -7.46 8.46 3.97
C ASN A 48 -8.04 8.20 2.58
N LYS A 49 -7.49 7.22 1.84
CA LYS A 49 -7.82 6.96 0.43
C LYS A 49 -8.59 5.66 0.18
N GLY A 50 -8.62 4.75 1.17
CA GLY A 50 -9.07 3.37 0.98
C GLY A 50 -7.94 2.44 0.55
N ILE A 51 -7.94 1.20 1.06
CA ILE A 51 -6.94 0.18 0.70
C ILE A 51 -7.03 -0.22 -0.78
N GLY A 52 -8.23 -0.27 -1.35
CA GLY A 52 -8.45 -0.65 -2.76
C GLY A 52 -7.89 0.35 -3.77
N GLU A 53 -7.86 1.65 -3.42
CA GLU A 53 -7.23 2.66 -4.29
C GLU A 53 -5.71 2.50 -4.30
N LEU A 54 -5.11 2.20 -3.14
CA LEU A 54 -3.68 1.90 -3.05
C LEU A 54 -3.30 0.63 -3.82
N GLU A 55 -4.12 -0.43 -3.73
CA GLU A 55 -3.96 -1.65 -4.54
C GLU A 55 -4.02 -1.34 -6.05
N SER A 56 -4.98 -0.50 -6.46
CA SER A 56 -5.11 -0.07 -7.86
C SER A 56 -3.90 0.73 -8.34
N GLU A 57 -3.36 1.61 -7.51
CA GLU A 57 -2.16 2.40 -7.82
C GLU A 57 -0.91 1.53 -8.00
N VAL A 58 -0.71 0.53 -7.12
CA VAL A 58 0.37 -0.46 -7.28
C VAL A 58 0.19 -1.27 -8.56
N ASN A 59 -1.02 -1.73 -8.84
CA ASN A 59 -1.30 -2.51 -10.06
C ASN A 59 -1.07 -1.69 -11.33
N ARG A 60 -1.46 -0.42 -11.36
CA ARG A 60 -1.18 0.49 -12.49
C ARG A 60 0.32 0.64 -12.72
N LYS A 61 1.11 0.85 -11.66
CA LYS A 61 2.58 0.93 -11.75
C LYS A 61 3.22 -0.40 -12.19
N LYS A 62 2.74 -1.53 -11.67
CA LYS A 62 3.17 -2.87 -12.11
C LYS A 62 2.90 -3.10 -13.59
N LEU A 63 1.71 -2.72 -14.08
CA LEU A 63 1.37 -2.82 -15.49
C LEU A 63 2.33 -1.95 -16.32
N ALA A 64 2.50 -0.69 -15.95
CA ALA A 64 3.40 0.24 -16.65
C ALA A 64 4.84 -0.29 -16.72
N ALA A 65 5.39 -0.78 -15.61
CA ALA A 65 6.72 -1.38 -15.56
C ALA A 65 6.84 -2.59 -16.50
N LYS A 66 5.81 -3.47 -16.54
CA LYS A 66 5.78 -4.60 -17.48
C LYS A 66 5.71 -4.15 -18.94
N TYR A 67 4.94 -3.10 -19.25
CA TYR A 67 4.88 -2.58 -20.62
C TYR A 67 6.21 -1.96 -21.07
N GLU A 68 6.94 -1.28 -20.17
CA GLU A 68 8.29 -0.78 -20.47
C GLU A 68 9.28 -1.92 -20.72
N GLU A 69 9.22 -3.02 -19.97
CA GLU A 69 10.04 -4.21 -20.22
C GLU A 69 9.74 -4.83 -21.60
N ILE A 70 8.45 -4.96 -21.98
CA ILE A 70 8.04 -5.57 -23.25
C ILE A 70 8.33 -4.67 -24.46
N THR A 71 8.30 -3.35 -24.29
CA THR A 71 8.51 -2.38 -25.39
C THR A 71 10.00 -2.07 -25.62
N SER A 72 10.89 -2.59 -24.77
CA SER A 72 12.34 -2.37 -24.87
C SER A 72 13.09 -3.49 -25.62
N GLU A 73 12.37 -4.46 -26.22
CA GLU A 73 12.90 -5.44 -27.19
C GLU A 73 12.83 -4.92 -28.63
#